data_AF-A0A2H0LTP7-F1
#
_entry.id   AF-A0A2H0LTP7-F1
#
_cell.length_a   1.000
_cell.length_b   1.000
_cell.length_c   1.000
_cell.angle_alpha   90.00
_cell.angle_beta   90.00
_cell.angle_gamma   90.00
#
_symmetry.space_group_name_H-M   'P 1'
#
loop_
_entity.id
_entity.type
_entity.pdbx_description
1 polymer ?
#
loop_
_entity_poly.entity_id
_entity_poly.type
_entity_poly.pdbx_seq_one_letter_code
_entity_poly.pdbx_strand_id
1 'polypeptide(L)'
;MSRIGQEASLDSQIGEVKQRLSVKQIQTALKNAGYFQGEVDGKMGKQTRQAIRDFQKANNLQVDGRVGKNTSKALLAYLENKVK
;
A
#
# COMPACT_ATOMS: atom_id res chain seq x y z
N MET A 1 -3.74 34.48 20.39
CA MET A 1 -4.01 33.92 19.06
C MET A 1 -3.09 32.74 18.82
N SER A 2 -3.62 31.51 18.71
CA SER A 2 -2.82 30.30 18.48
C SER A 2 -3.12 29.72 17.10
N ARG A 3 -2.28 30.03 16.11
CA ARG A 3 -2.22 29.36 14.81
C ARG A 3 -0.79 29.41 14.29
N ILE A 4 -0.01 28.36 14.52
CA ILE A 4 1.16 28.04 13.72
C ILE A 4 1.10 26.53 13.48
N GLY A 5 0.78 26.17 12.25
CA GLY A 5 0.52 24.80 11.81
C GLY A 5 1.77 23.94 11.84
N GLN A 6 1.62 22.74 12.41
CA GLN A 6 2.51 21.61 12.13
C GLN A 6 2.12 21.06 10.74
N GLU A 7 2.56 21.73 9.68
CA GLU A 7 2.50 21.17 8.34
C GLU A 7 3.81 20.41 8.12
N ALA A 8 3.72 19.10 8.31
CA ALA A 8 4.79 18.14 8.15
C ALA A 8 5.53 18.36 6.82
N SER A 9 6.83 18.66 6.91
CA SER A 9 7.73 18.72 5.77
C SER A 9 7.69 17.40 5.00
N LEU A 10 7.06 17.43 3.83
CA LEU A 10 7.32 16.51 2.73
C LEU A 10 8.64 16.89 2.06
N ASP A 11 9.28 15.88 1.47
CA ASP A 11 10.34 15.96 0.47
C ASP A 11 11.80 16.00 0.96
N SER A 12 12.29 14.82 1.36
CA SER A 12 13.72 14.47 1.25
C SER A 12 13.89 12.95 1.28
N GLN A 13 13.58 12.30 0.16
CA GLN A 13 14.12 10.99 -0.22
C GLN A 13 13.75 10.64 -1.68
N ILE A 14 14.23 11.47 -2.62
CA ILE A 14 14.32 11.09 -4.04
C ILE A 14 15.61 10.27 -4.20
N GLY A 15 15.52 8.98 -3.92
CA GLY A 15 16.57 7.99 -4.14
C GLY A 15 15.90 6.64 -4.37
N GLU A 16 15.84 6.21 -5.64
CA GLU A 16 15.31 4.92 -6.12
C GLU A 16 13.78 4.71 -6.04
N VAL A 17 13.01 5.61 -6.66
CA VAL A 17 11.56 5.39 -6.91
C VAL A 17 11.32 4.45 -8.11
N LYS A 18 12.01 3.30 -8.16
CA LYS A 18 11.76 2.31 -9.24
C LYS A 18 10.87 1.15 -8.81
N GLN A 19 10.56 0.95 -7.52
CA GLN A 19 9.83 -0.26 -7.07
C GLN A 19 8.93 -0.09 -5.82
N ARG A 20 8.57 1.14 -5.41
CA ARG A 20 7.62 1.36 -4.28
C ARG A 20 6.27 1.81 -4.82
N LEU A 21 5.28 0.93 -4.76
CA LEU A 21 3.89 1.31 -5.01
C LEU A 21 3.48 2.39 -4.01
N SER A 22 2.73 3.38 -4.47
CA SER A 22 2.11 4.35 -3.57
C SER A 22 1.11 3.66 -2.64
N VAL A 23 0.90 4.19 -1.43
CA VAL A 23 -0.07 3.61 -0.47
C VAL A 23 -1.47 3.50 -1.08
N LYS A 24 -1.86 4.50 -1.89
CA LYS A 24 -3.12 4.47 -2.65
C LYS A 24 -3.17 3.29 -3.63
N GLN A 25 -2.10 3.04 -4.37
CA GLN A 25 -2.01 1.90 -5.29
C GLN A 25 -2.08 0.58 -4.53
N ILE A 26 -1.40 0.46 -3.38
CA ILE A 26 -1.47 -0.72 -2.52
C ILE A 26 -2.91 -0.94 -2.05
N GLN A 27 -3.57 0.10 -1.53
CA GLN A 27 -4.95 0.02 -1.07
C GLN A 27 -5.92 -0.34 -2.22
N THR A 28 -5.76 0.26 -3.41
CA THR A 28 -6.56 -0.10 -4.60
C THR A 28 -6.33 -1.54 -5.01
N ALA A 29 -5.07 -2.01 -5.05
CA ALA A 29 -4.74 -3.39 -5.37
C ALA A 29 -5.35 -4.38 -4.38
N LEU A 30 -5.25 -4.08 -3.09
CA LEU A 30 -5.84 -4.89 -2.02
C LEU A 30 -7.37 -4.89 -2.11
N LYS A 31 -7.97 -3.78 -2.51
CA LYS A 31 -9.42 -3.66 -2.72
C LYS A 31 -9.87 -4.49 -3.91
N ASN A 32 -9.16 -4.41 -5.03
CA ASN A 32 -9.39 -5.25 -6.21
C ASN A 32 -9.19 -6.74 -5.90
N ALA A 33 -8.22 -7.07 -5.04
CA ALA A 33 -7.99 -8.43 -4.57
C ALA A 33 -9.00 -8.91 -3.51
N GLY A 34 -9.91 -8.04 -3.04
CA GLY A 34 -10.95 -8.37 -2.05
C GLY A 34 -10.50 -8.36 -0.58
N TYR A 35 -9.25 -7.96 -0.29
CA TYR A 35 -8.69 -7.94 1.08
C TYR A 35 -8.83 -6.58 1.78
N PHE A 36 -9.14 -5.51 1.05
CA PHE A 36 -9.31 -4.17 1.62
C PHE A 36 -10.71 -3.62 1.36
N GLN A 37 -11.46 -3.36 2.43
CA GLN A 37 -12.82 -2.82 2.39
C GLN A 37 -12.87 -1.33 2.76
N GLY A 38 -11.74 -0.74 3.14
CA GLY A 38 -11.64 0.67 3.52
C GLY A 38 -11.57 1.63 2.33
N GLU A 39 -11.48 2.91 2.66
CA GLU A 39 -11.25 3.97 1.68
C GLU A 39 -9.78 4.02 1.26
N VAL A 40 -9.54 4.35 -0.01
CA VAL A 40 -8.19 4.52 -0.56
C VAL A 40 -7.69 5.93 -0.21
N ASP A 41 -7.45 6.15 1.08
CA ASP A 41 -7.03 7.44 1.65
C ASP A 41 -5.52 7.71 1.49
N GLY A 42 -4.73 6.71 1.09
CA GLY A 42 -3.29 6.80 0.97
C GLY A 42 -2.53 6.77 2.29
N LYS A 43 -3.19 6.39 3.40
CA LYS A 43 -2.61 6.26 4.74
C LYS A 43 -2.45 4.80 5.11
N MET A 44 -1.29 4.44 5.68
CA MET A 44 -1.09 3.10 6.23
C MET A 44 -1.76 2.97 7.61
N GLY A 45 -3.08 2.77 7.60
CA GLY A 45 -3.87 2.49 8.78
C GLY A 45 -3.76 1.03 9.27
N LYS A 46 -4.39 0.73 10.40
CA LYS A 46 -4.50 -0.64 10.93
C LYS A 46 -5.19 -1.57 9.92
N GLN A 47 -6.26 -1.09 9.28
CA GLN A 47 -7.00 -1.84 8.26
C GLN A 47 -6.14 -2.14 7.03
N THR A 48 -5.37 -1.17 6.54
CA THR A 48 -4.45 -1.39 5.42
C THR A 48 -3.36 -2.41 5.76
N ARG A 49 -2.75 -2.32 6.96
CA ARG A 49 -1.76 -3.31 7.41
C ARG A 49 -2.35 -4.71 7.54
N GLN A 50 -3.59 -4.82 8.04
CA GLN A 50 -4.28 -6.10 8.13
C GLN A 50 -4.53 -6.68 6.73
N ALA A 51 -5.06 -5.87 5.81
CA ALA A 51 -5.26 -6.26 4.42
C ALA A 51 -3.95 -6.71 3.73
N ILE A 52 -2.83 -6.01 3.97
CA ILE A 52 -1.51 -6.42 3.46
C ILE A 52 -1.13 -7.81 3.99
N ARG A 53 -1.35 -8.07 5.28
CA ARG A 53 -1.03 -9.38 5.89
C ARG A 53 -1.89 -10.49 5.30
N ASP A 54 -3.19 -10.25 5.17
CA ASP A 54 -4.12 -11.24 4.62
C ASP A 54 -3.80 -11.53 3.14
N PHE A 55 -3.49 -10.48 2.37
CA PHE A 55 -3.02 -10.62 1.00
C PHE A 55 -1.70 -11.39 0.91
N GLN A 56 -0.73 -11.09 1.78
CA GLN A 56 0.55 -11.81 1.83
C GLN A 56 0.32 -13.28 2.14
N LYS A 57 -0.55 -13.59 3.11
CA LYS A 57 -0.89 -14.97 3.48
C LYS A 57 -1.55 -15.71 2.31
N ALA A 58 -2.49 -15.08 1.62
CA ALA A 58 -3.16 -15.68 0.47
C ALA A 58 -2.24 -15.92 -0.73
N ASN A 59 -1.24 -15.06 -0.93
CA ASN A 59 -0.27 -15.17 -2.02
C ASN A 59 0.99 -15.95 -1.64
N ASN A 60 1.01 -16.66 -0.49
CA ASN A 60 2.17 -17.39 0.02
C ASN A 60 3.45 -16.51 0.12
N LEU A 61 3.26 -15.24 0.47
CA LEU A 61 4.33 -14.28 0.71
C LEU A 61 4.64 -14.18 2.22
N GLN A 62 5.81 -13.62 2.54
CA GLN A 62 6.17 -13.32 3.92
C GLN A 62 5.19 -12.31 4.54
N VAL A 63 4.47 -12.74 5.58
CA VAL A 63 3.42 -11.96 6.27
C VAL A 63 4.04 -10.99 7.29
N ASP A 64 4.86 -10.06 6.81
CA ASP A 64 5.48 -9.01 7.64
C ASP A 64 4.57 -7.77 7.77
N GLY A 65 3.51 -7.67 6.95
CA GLY A 65 2.65 -6.48 6.87
C GLY A 65 3.33 -5.27 6.22
N ARG A 66 4.53 -5.45 5.64
CA ARG A 66 5.24 -4.46 4.83
C ARG A 66 5.18 -4.80 3.36
N VAL A 67 5.08 -3.79 2.52
CA VAL A 67 5.08 -3.96 1.06
C VAL A 67 6.52 -3.95 0.54
N GLY A 68 7.12 -5.14 0.46
CA GLY A 68 8.41 -5.38 -0.20
C GLY A 68 8.26 -5.62 -1.70
N LYS A 69 9.38 -5.87 -2.40
CA LYS A 69 9.39 -6.10 -3.87
C LYS A 69 8.42 -7.21 -4.31
N ASN A 70 8.38 -8.33 -3.60
CA ASN A 70 7.49 -9.45 -3.92
C ASN A 70 6.01 -9.07 -3.72
N THR A 71 5.70 -8.37 -2.61
CA THR A 71 4.35 -7.88 -2.35
C THR A 71 3.94 -6.82 -3.38
N SER A 72 4.82 -5.87 -3.72
CA SER A 72 4.57 -4.87 -4.78
C SER A 72 4.28 -5.55 -6.12
N LYS A 73 5.07 -6.56 -6.51
CA LYS A 73 4.88 -7.30 -7.77
C LYS A 73 3.54 -8.03 -7.80
N ALA A 74 3.17 -8.68 -6.69
CA ALA A 74 1.87 -9.33 -6.59
C ALA A 74 0.73 -8.29 -6.67
N LEU A 75 0.81 -7.18 -5.94
CA LEU A 75 -0.19 -6.10 -5.98
C LEU A 75 -0.30 -5.44 -7.36
N LEU A 76 0.82 -5.29 -8.09
CA LEU A 76 0.83 -4.80 -9.47
C LEU A 76 -0.06 -5.65 -10.38
N ALA A 77 -0.06 -6.97 -10.24
CA ALA A 77 -0.92 -7.85 -11.02
C ALA A 77 -2.42 -7.56 -10.80
N TYR A 78 -2.81 -7.13 -9.59
CA TYR A 78 -4.18 -6.73 -9.26
C TYR A 78 -4.51 -5.26 -9.63
N LEU A 79 -3.49 -4.45 -9.95
CA LEU A 79 -3.67 -3.09 -10.47
C LEU A 79 -3.75 -3.04 -11.99
N GLU A 80 -2.91 -3.83 -12.66
CA GLU A 80 -2.82 -3.84 -14.13
C GLU A 80 -3.92 -4.68 -14.80
N ASN A 81 -4.86 -5.23 -14.03
CA ASN A 81 -6.07 -5.91 -14.50
C ASN A 81 -5.84 -6.82 -15.72
N LYS A 82 -4.92 -7.78 -15.58
CA LYS A 82 -4.90 -9.01 -16.39
C LYS A 82 -5.50 -10.16 -15.59
N VAL A 83 -6.72 -9.97 -15.10
CA VAL A 83 -7.57 -11.12 -14.79
C VAL A 83 -8.00 -11.69 -16.15
N LYS A 84 -7.34 -12.77 -16.56
CA LYS A 84 -7.66 -13.51 -17.79
C LYS A 84 -9.08 -14.05 -17.76
#